data_AF-A0A2E7V326-F1
#
_entry.id   AF-A0A2E7V326-F1
#
_cell.length_a   1.000
_cell.length_b   1.000
_cell.length_c   1.000
_cell.angle_alpha   90.00
_cell.angle_beta   90.00
_cell.angle_gamma   90.00
#
_symmetry.space_group_name_H-M   'P 1'
#
loop_
_entity.id
_entity.type
_entity.pdbx_description
1 polymer ?
#
loop_
_entity_poly.entity_id
_entity_poly.type
_entity_poly.pdbx_seq_one_letter_code
_entity_poly.pdbx_strand_id
1 'polypeptide(L)'
;MNEKQKVRTFSDLEFNDHANVPNGVQAKLDLGNGFEISVVSMKDKEQQFGGLYGNASKGTYEVAMFLNGSMLPLAKYDDVLGWQTPVDITRLMREAQTNGVAWVDLLHELRNDYTQSLLAD
;
A
#
# COMPACT_ATOMS: atom_id res chain seq x y z
N MET A 1 -29.67 -8.65 10.15
CA MET A 1 -29.03 -8.97 8.85
C MET A 1 -27.73 -8.22 8.82
N ASN A 2 -26.59 -8.91 8.74
CA ASN A 2 -25.28 -8.26 8.67
C ASN A 2 -25.17 -7.59 7.30
N GLU A 3 -24.95 -6.28 7.27
CA GLU A 3 -24.55 -5.60 6.05
C GLU A 3 -23.26 -6.27 5.54
N LYS A 4 -23.27 -6.74 4.28
CA LYS A 4 -22.03 -7.07 3.60
C LYS A 4 -21.23 -5.78 3.53
N GLN A 5 -20.10 -5.75 4.23
CA GLN A 5 -19.16 -4.62 4.19
C GLN A 5 -18.86 -4.29 2.72
N LYS A 6 -19.13 -3.05 2.31
CA LYS A 6 -18.87 -2.59 0.93
C LYS A 6 -17.38 -2.73 0.66
N VAL A 7 -17.01 -3.46 -0.39
CA VAL A 7 -15.61 -3.57 -0.83
C VAL A 7 -15.09 -2.19 -1.19
N ARG A 8 -14.07 -1.74 -0.48
CA ARG A 8 -13.35 -0.49 -0.69
C ARG A 8 -12.34 -0.64 -1.81
N THR A 9 -12.14 0.42 -2.58
CA THR A 9 -11.24 0.48 -3.73
C THR A 9 -10.48 1.80 -3.75
N PHE A 10 -9.58 1.99 -4.72
CA PHE A 10 -8.85 3.25 -4.85
C PHE A 10 -9.76 4.49 -4.91
N SER A 11 -10.96 4.37 -5.50
CA SER A 11 -11.89 5.51 -5.58
C SER A 11 -12.51 5.91 -4.25
N ASP A 12 -12.39 5.08 -3.22
CA ASP A 12 -12.82 5.41 -1.86
C ASP A 12 -11.71 6.14 -1.05
N LEU A 13 -10.53 6.37 -1.65
CA LEU A 13 -9.44 7.13 -1.01
C LEU A 13 -9.70 8.64 -1.11
N GLU A 14 -9.56 9.33 0.01
CA GLU A 14 -9.62 10.78 0.09
C GLU A 14 -8.20 11.35 0.19
N PHE A 15 -7.70 11.90 -0.92
CA PHE A 15 -6.36 12.48 -0.98
C PHE A 15 -6.34 13.89 -0.42
N ASN A 16 -5.36 14.15 0.44
CA ASN A 16 -5.04 15.44 1.02
C ASN A 16 -3.56 15.74 0.78
N ASP A 17 -3.14 16.96 1.07
CA ASP A 17 -1.73 17.32 1.02
C ASP A 17 -0.91 16.49 2.02
N HIS A 18 0.26 16.03 1.58
CA HIS A 18 1.14 15.22 2.43
C HIS A 18 1.68 16.07 3.58
N ALA A 19 1.55 15.59 4.82
CA ALA A 19 1.82 16.40 6.01
C ALA A 19 3.28 16.89 6.09
N ASN A 20 4.22 16.06 5.64
CA ASN A 20 5.66 16.30 5.79
C ASN A 20 6.42 16.45 4.47
N VAL A 21 5.76 16.26 3.32
CA VAL A 21 6.43 16.25 2.01
C VAL A 21 5.80 17.36 1.18
N PRO A 22 6.51 18.49 0.99
CA PRO A 22 6.05 19.55 0.12
C PRO A 22 5.72 19.02 -1.27
N ASN A 23 4.60 19.47 -1.83
CA ASN A 23 4.09 19.00 -3.12
C ASN A 23 3.79 17.47 -3.16
N GLY A 24 3.64 16.83 -2.01
CA GLY A 24 3.12 15.47 -1.87
C GLY A 24 1.61 15.45 -1.65
N VAL A 25 1.01 14.30 -1.92
CA VAL A 25 -0.35 13.93 -1.50
C VAL A 25 -0.31 12.64 -0.71
N GLN A 26 -1.27 12.49 0.19
CA GLN A 26 -1.48 11.28 0.98
C GLN A 26 -2.98 10.98 1.12
N ALA A 27 -3.31 9.71 1.19
CA ALA A 27 -4.61 9.20 1.61
C ALA A 27 -4.38 8.03 2.57
N LYS A 28 -5.27 7.90 3.55
CA LYS A 28 -5.35 6.74 4.44
C LYS A 28 -6.77 6.23 4.47
N LEU A 29 -6.94 4.91 4.55
CA LEU A 29 -8.25 4.30 4.63
C LEU A 29 -8.22 3.02 5.46
N ASP A 30 -9.07 2.98 6.48
CA ASP A 30 -9.40 1.75 7.21
C ASP A 30 -10.34 0.89 6.36
N LEU A 31 -9.95 -0.36 6.13
CA LEU A 31 -10.72 -1.34 5.35
C LEU A 31 -11.79 -2.06 6.19
N GLY A 32 -11.82 -1.80 7.50
CA GLY A 32 -12.85 -2.24 8.44
C GLY A 32 -12.64 -3.66 8.98
N ASN A 33 -11.49 -4.27 8.71
CA ASN A 33 -11.09 -5.61 9.16
C ASN A 33 -9.71 -5.61 9.85
N GLY A 34 -9.33 -4.47 10.45
CA GLY A 34 -8.01 -4.27 11.08
C GLY A 34 -6.91 -3.88 10.09
N PHE A 35 -7.19 -3.90 8.78
CA PHE A 35 -6.27 -3.41 7.77
C PHE A 35 -6.43 -1.92 7.52
N GLU A 36 -5.32 -1.21 7.43
CA GLU A 36 -5.24 0.18 6.95
C GLU A 36 -4.36 0.21 5.70
N ILE A 37 -4.77 0.98 4.69
CA ILE A 37 -3.93 1.34 3.56
C ILE A 37 -3.44 2.78 3.70
N SER A 38 -2.18 3.03 3.39
CA SER A 38 -1.61 4.38 3.22
C SER A 38 -1.09 4.51 1.80
N VAL A 39 -1.62 5.49 1.06
CA VAL A 39 -1.25 5.77 -0.32
C VAL A 39 -0.68 7.18 -0.40
N VAL A 40 0.54 7.31 -0.91
CA VAL A 40 1.24 8.60 -1.02
C VAL A 40 1.80 8.78 -2.42
N SER A 41 2.03 10.02 -2.85
CA SER A 41 2.69 10.31 -4.11
C SER A 41 3.14 11.76 -4.13
N MET A 42 4.13 12.10 -4.97
CA MET A 42 4.30 13.48 -5.42
C MET A 42 3.10 13.90 -6.30
N LYS A 43 2.64 15.15 -6.19
CA LYS A 43 1.57 15.72 -7.05
C LYS A 43 2.01 15.74 -8.51
N ASP A 44 3.19 16.28 -8.74
CA ASP A 44 3.94 16.24 -9.98
C ASP A 44 5.40 15.86 -9.69
N LYS A 45 6.08 15.32 -10.69
CA LYS A 45 7.47 14.86 -10.56
C LYS A 45 8.40 15.79 -11.32
N GLU A 46 8.34 17.09 -11.03
CA GLU A 46 9.24 18.07 -11.66
C GLU A 46 10.66 18.06 -11.06
N GLN A 47 10.86 17.50 -9.85
CA GLN A 47 12.16 17.52 -9.18
C GLN A 47 12.59 16.15 -8.64
N GLN A 48 13.87 15.84 -8.80
CA GLN A 48 14.54 14.58 -8.43
C GLN A 48 14.49 14.21 -6.93
N PHE A 49 13.92 15.04 -6.06
CA PHE A 49 14.10 14.96 -4.61
C PHE A 49 12.81 14.86 -3.78
N GLY A 50 11.71 14.43 -4.39
CA GLY A 50 10.41 14.33 -3.71
C GLY A 50 10.29 13.27 -2.61
N GLY A 51 11.27 12.38 -2.44
CA GLY A 51 11.32 11.35 -1.38
C GLY A 51 10.30 10.21 -1.52
N LEU A 52 9.12 10.46 -2.10
CA LEU A 52 8.05 9.50 -2.33
C LEU A 52 8.14 8.86 -3.72
N TYR A 53 7.80 7.59 -3.82
CA TYR A 53 7.58 6.93 -5.09
C TYR A 53 6.21 7.34 -5.67
N GLY A 54 6.15 7.62 -6.97
CA GLY A 54 4.91 8.02 -7.65
C GLY A 54 4.91 9.42 -8.26
N ASN A 55 3.90 9.63 -9.07
CA ASN A 55 3.55 10.89 -9.71
C ASN A 55 2.02 10.87 -9.93
N ALA A 56 1.29 11.60 -9.11
CA ALA A 56 -0.17 11.59 -9.09
C ALA A 56 -0.73 12.14 -10.41
N SER A 57 -0.06 13.13 -11.02
CA SER A 57 -0.41 13.63 -12.36
C SER A 57 -0.27 12.57 -13.48
N LYS A 58 0.43 11.47 -13.21
CA LYS A 58 0.58 10.30 -14.10
C LYS A 58 -0.12 9.05 -13.56
N GLY A 59 -0.89 9.18 -12.48
CA GLY A 59 -1.65 8.07 -11.90
C GLY A 59 -0.78 6.96 -11.30
N THR A 60 0.34 7.32 -10.67
CA THR A 60 1.22 6.36 -9.99
C THR A 60 1.48 6.80 -8.56
N TYR A 61 1.55 5.83 -7.63
CA TYR A 61 1.62 6.09 -6.19
C TYR A 61 2.55 5.11 -5.48
N GLU A 62 2.97 5.46 -4.28
CA GLU A 62 3.56 4.57 -3.28
C GLU A 62 2.49 4.08 -2.32
N VAL A 63 2.58 2.82 -1.92
CA VAL A 63 1.57 2.15 -1.10
C VAL A 63 2.23 1.41 0.05
N ALA A 64 1.69 1.61 1.24
CA ALA A 64 1.94 0.81 2.42
C ALA A 64 0.63 0.21 2.93
N MET A 65 0.71 -0.97 3.54
CA MET A 65 -0.41 -1.62 4.20
C MET A 65 -0.04 -1.93 5.65
N PHE A 66 -1.03 -1.87 6.52
CA PHE A 66 -0.88 -2.16 7.94
C PHE A 66 -1.95 -3.15 8.38
N LEU A 67 -1.62 -4.02 9.33
CA LEU A 67 -2.57 -4.85 10.07
C LEU A 67 -2.43 -4.51 11.56
N ASN A 68 -3.52 -4.03 12.17
CA ASN A 68 -3.57 -3.65 13.59
C ASN A 68 -2.42 -2.70 14.00
N GLY A 69 -2.07 -1.76 13.12
CA GLY A 69 -1.00 -0.78 13.32
C GLY A 69 0.42 -1.27 12.97
N SER A 70 0.60 -2.55 12.65
CA SER A 70 1.89 -3.11 12.20
C SER A 70 2.00 -3.08 10.69
N MET A 71 3.10 -2.55 10.16
CA MET A 71 3.34 -2.46 8.72
C MET A 71 3.60 -3.84 8.10
N LEU A 72 3.05 -4.07 6.92
CA LEU A 72 3.13 -5.34 6.21
C LEU A 72 4.31 -5.38 5.22
N PRO A 73 4.92 -6.56 5.02
CA PRO A 73 6.05 -6.73 4.12
C PRO A 73 5.60 -6.88 2.65
N LEU A 74 5.23 -5.79 1.98
CA LEU A 74 4.63 -5.88 0.64
C LEU A 74 5.59 -6.36 -0.46
N ALA A 75 6.90 -6.27 -0.25
CA ALA A 75 7.92 -6.80 -1.15
C ALA A 75 9.01 -7.58 -0.40
N LYS A 76 9.84 -8.30 -1.15
CA LYS A 76 10.94 -9.12 -0.62
C LYS A 76 11.94 -8.33 0.23
N TYR A 77 12.22 -7.10 -0.17
CA TYR A 77 13.23 -6.23 0.43
C TYR A 77 12.67 -4.87 0.86
N ASP A 78 11.35 -4.67 0.76
CA ASP A 78 10.71 -3.39 1.05
C ASP A 78 9.32 -3.60 1.65
N ASP A 79 8.92 -2.70 2.54
CA ASP A 79 7.60 -2.68 3.17
C ASP A 79 6.59 -1.84 2.37
N VAL A 80 7.07 -1.09 1.36
CA VAL A 80 6.22 -0.32 0.44
C VAL A 80 6.30 -0.85 -0.99
N LEU A 81 5.27 -0.53 -1.77
CA LEU A 81 5.25 -0.70 -3.23
C LEU A 81 5.21 0.66 -3.90
N GLY A 82 6.27 1.03 -4.61
CA GLY A 82 6.31 2.25 -5.41
C GLY A 82 5.67 2.10 -6.81
N TRP A 83 5.31 3.22 -7.43
CA TRP A 83 4.82 3.30 -8.82
C TRP A 83 3.54 2.52 -9.14
N GLN A 84 2.71 2.27 -8.13
CA GLN A 84 1.47 1.50 -8.27
C GLN A 84 0.37 2.33 -8.94
N THR A 85 -0.37 1.71 -9.86
CA THR A 85 -1.54 2.35 -10.48
C THR A 85 -2.78 2.22 -9.59
N PRO A 86 -3.85 3.02 -9.80
CA PRO A 86 -5.13 2.84 -9.13
C PRO A 86 -5.70 1.41 -9.20
N VAL A 87 -5.44 0.71 -10.32
CA VAL A 87 -5.88 -0.68 -10.51
C VAL A 87 -5.07 -1.62 -9.62
N ASP A 88 -3.76 -1.45 -9.55
CA ASP A 88 -2.89 -2.27 -8.70
C ASP A 88 -3.23 -2.07 -7.22
N ILE A 89 -3.46 -0.82 -6.80
CA ILE A 89 -3.90 -0.47 -5.45
C ILE A 89 -5.24 -1.14 -5.13
N THR A 90 -6.20 -1.06 -6.05
CA THR A 90 -7.52 -1.70 -5.87
C THR A 90 -7.40 -3.22 -5.73
N ARG A 91 -6.47 -3.86 -6.44
CA ARG A 91 -6.18 -5.29 -6.29
C ARG A 91 -5.58 -5.59 -4.91
N LEU A 92 -4.60 -4.80 -4.48
CA LEU A 92 -3.99 -4.95 -3.15
C LEU A 92 -5.01 -4.82 -2.02
N MET A 93 -5.87 -3.79 -2.09
CA MET A 93 -6.97 -3.59 -1.14
C MET A 93 -7.94 -4.78 -1.15
N ARG A 94 -8.17 -5.41 -2.31
CA ARG A 94 -9.06 -6.57 -2.43
C ARG A 94 -8.46 -7.80 -1.77
N GLU A 95 -7.15 -8.04 -1.91
CA GLU A 95 -6.46 -9.13 -1.20
C GLU A 95 -6.64 -9.00 0.31
N ALA A 96 -6.39 -7.81 0.86
CA ALA A 96 -6.57 -7.52 2.28
C ALA A 96 -8.02 -7.72 2.76
N GLN A 97 -9.02 -7.33 1.97
CA GLN A 97 -10.44 -7.46 2.33
C GLN A 97 -10.98 -8.89 2.14
N THR A 98 -10.45 -9.65 1.19
CA THR A 98 -10.98 -10.98 0.82
C THR A 98 -10.25 -12.09 1.53
N ASN A 99 -8.92 -12.05 1.52
CA ASN A 99 -8.05 -13.12 2.02
C ASN A 99 -7.54 -12.81 3.43
N GLY A 100 -7.54 -11.53 3.84
CA GLY A 100 -7.26 -11.11 5.21
C GLY A 100 -5.94 -11.66 5.74
N VAL A 101 -5.97 -12.29 6.91
CA VAL A 101 -4.77 -12.81 7.59
C VAL A 101 -4.04 -13.86 6.75
N ALA A 102 -4.74 -14.70 5.98
CA ALA A 102 -4.07 -15.70 5.14
C ALA A 102 -3.18 -15.06 4.06
N TRP A 103 -3.57 -13.88 3.57
CA TRP A 103 -2.72 -13.10 2.66
C TRP A 103 -1.51 -12.51 3.37
N VAL A 104 -1.64 -12.09 4.63
CA VAL A 104 -0.53 -11.60 5.45
C VAL A 104 0.49 -12.70 5.71
N ASP A 105 0.04 -13.89 6.07
CA ASP A 105 0.90 -15.06 6.30
C ASP A 105 1.73 -15.35 5.02
N LEU A 106 1.07 -15.35 3.85
CA LEU A 106 1.74 -15.53 2.57
C LEU A 106 2.83 -14.46 2.30
N LEU A 107 2.58 -13.18 2.61
CA LEU A 107 3.58 -12.13 2.44
C LEU A 107 4.82 -12.37 3.31
N HIS A 108 4.61 -12.81 4.56
CA HIS A 108 5.70 -13.15 5.48
C HIS A 108 6.47 -14.38 5.03
N GLU A 109 5.78 -15.43 4.57
CA GLU A 109 6.40 -16.64 4.02
C GLU A 109 7.27 -16.31 2.80
N LEU A 110 6.74 -15.55 1.83
CA LEU A 110 7.49 -15.15 0.63
C LEU A 110 8.75 -14.34 0.95
N ARG A 111 8.70 -13.47 1.97
CA ARG A 111 9.88 -12.74 2.44
C ARG A 111 10.87 -13.68 3.12
N ASN A 112 10.40 -14.55 4.01
CA ASN A 112 11.26 -15.49 4.71
C ASN A 112 11.97 -16.45 3.74
N ASP A 113 11.25 -17.02 2.78
CA ASP A 113 11.81 -17.91 1.75
C ASP A 113 12.92 -17.22 0.96
N TYR A 114 12.71 -15.96 0.59
CA TYR A 114 13.75 -15.17 -0.05
C TYR A 114 14.97 -14.97 0.85
N THR A 115 14.78 -14.60 2.13
CA THR A 115 15.87 -14.45 3.09
C THR A 115 16.65 -15.77 3.26
N GLN A 116 15.97 -16.90 3.39
CA GLN A 116 16.63 -18.21 3.50
C GLN A 116 17.41 -18.57 2.23
N SER A 117 16.87 -18.25 1.04
CA SER A 117 17.59 -18.49 -0.22
C SER A 117 18.92 -17.74 -0.31
N LEU A 118 19.02 -16.55 0.30
CA LEU A 118 20.26 -15.76 0.34
C LEU A 118 21.29 -16.29 1.34
N LEU A 119 20.87 -17.09 2.32
CA LEU A 119 21.73 -17.68 3.35
C LEU A 119 22.24 -19.08 2.97
N ALA A 120 21.68 -19.67 1.91
CA ALA A 120 22.03 -21.00 1.42
C ALA A 120 23.21 -20.97 0.41
N ASP A 121 23.68 -19.79 0.03
CA ASP A 121 24.83 -19.53 -0.84
C ASP A 121 26.10 -19.17 -0.03
#